data_AF-A0A965U378-F1
#
_entry.id   AF-A0A965U378-F1
#
_cell.length_a   1.000
_cell.length_b   1.000
_cell.length_c   1.000
_cell.angle_alpha   90.00
_cell.angle_beta   90.00
_cell.angle_gamma   90.00
#
_symmetry.space_group_name_H-M   'P 1'
#
loop_
_entity.id
_entity.type
_entity.pdbx_description
1 polymer ?
#
loop_
_entity_poly.entity_id
_entity_poly.type
_entity_poly.pdbx_seq_one_letter_code
_entity_poly.pdbx_strand_id
1 'polypeptide(L)'
;MNTHTIVENMREYFLSGATLNVDFRIEALKKLRKAVQDHTNYLTTALYEDLHKSSHEAIMTELGLVLEELRFHIKRLKKWTKASKVAPSLGQLPAKVRVHKEPYGVTLIMSPWNYP
;
A
#
# COMPACT_ATOMS: atom_id res chain seq x y z
N MET A 1 20.10 -15.56 -1.97
CA MET A 1 19.51 -14.98 -0.73
C MET A 1 18.34 -15.85 -0.33
N ASN A 2 18.25 -16.34 0.92
CA ASN A 2 17.15 -17.20 1.35
C ASN A 2 15.98 -16.36 1.92
N THR A 3 14.79 -16.94 2.03
CA THR A 3 13.58 -16.25 2.53
C THR A 3 13.76 -15.68 3.93
N HIS A 4 14.49 -16.39 4.80
CA HIS A 4 14.76 -15.94 6.17
C HIS A 4 15.52 -14.60 6.16
N THR A 5 16.62 -14.50 5.42
CA THR A 5 17.40 -13.25 5.31
C THR A 5 16.58 -12.10 4.72
N ILE A 6 15.69 -12.37 3.76
CA ILE A 6 14.81 -11.33 3.18
C ILE A 6 13.88 -10.76 4.26
N VAL A 7 13.22 -11.63 5.03
CA VAL A 7 12.28 -11.22 6.08
C VAL A 7 12.99 -10.46 7.19
N GLU A 8 14.17 -10.92 7.63
CA GLU A 8 14.95 -10.22 8.65
C GLU A 8 15.39 -8.82 8.19
N ASN A 9 15.87 -8.67 6.96
CA ASN A 9 16.22 -7.35 6.41
C ASN A 9 15.01 -6.40 6.36
N MET A 10 13.81 -6.91 6.03
CA MET A 10 12.58 -6.11 6.06
C MET A 10 12.19 -5.69 7.48
N ARG A 11 12.37 -6.58 8.46
CA ARG A 11 12.13 -6.28 9.89
C ARG A 11 13.10 -5.22 10.39
N GLU A 12 14.40 -5.37 10.12
CA GLU A 12 15.42 -4.37 10.48
C GLU A 12 15.10 -3.01 9.85
N TYR A 13 14.75 -2.97 8.57
CA TYR A 13 14.37 -1.73 7.91
C TYR A 13 13.11 -1.11 8.50
N PHE A 14 12.10 -1.89 8.86
CA PHE A 14 10.92 -1.38 9.55
C PHE A 14 11.27 -0.81 10.94
N LEU A 15 12.08 -1.52 11.71
CA LEU A 15 12.51 -1.12 13.05
C LEU A 15 13.39 0.15 13.04
N SER A 16 14.04 0.47 11.92
CA SER A 16 14.73 1.76 11.75
C SER A 16 13.80 2.98 11.80
N GLY A 17 12.47 2.77 11.70
CA GLY A 17 11.46 3.83 11.68
C GLY A 17 11.31 4.56 10.34
N ALA A 18 12.07 4.16 9.31
CA ALA A 18 12.06 4.80 7.98
C ALA A 18 10.64 4.91 7.37
N THR A 19 9.76 3.94 7.64
CA THR A 19 8.41 3.87 7.07
C THR A 19 7.34 4.62 7.88
N LEU A 20 7.66 5.14 9.06
CA LEU A 20 6.70 5.85 9.92
C LEU A 20 6.27 7.19 9.32
N ASN A 21 7.20 7.87 8.64
CA ASN A 21 6.94 9.13 7.97
C ASN A 21 5.86 8.94 6.88
N VAL A 22 4.77 9.71 6.97
CA VAL A 22 3.66 9.62 6.01
C VAL A 22 4.05 10.09 4.61
N ASP A 23 4.94 11.07 4.49
CA ASP A 23 5.41 11.55 3.19
C ASP A 23 6.26 10.49 2.49
N PHE A 24 7.11 9.75 3.23
CA PHE A 24 7.83 8.60 2.68
C PHE A 24 6.87 7.57 2.08
N ARG A 25 5.79 7.22 2.80
CA ARG A 25 4.76 6.28 2.31
C ARG A 25 4.06 6.80 1.06
N ILE A 26 3.76 8.10 1.00
CA ILE A 26 3.14 8.73 -0.18
C ILE A 26 4.08 8.68 -1.38
N GLU A 27 5.36 8.97 -1.20
CA GLU A 27 6.35 8.90 -2.29
C GLU A 27 6.54 7.46 -2.79
N ALA A 28 6.51 6.46 -1.89
CA ALA A 28 6.50 5.06 -2.29
C ALA A 28 5.28 4.70 -3.17
N LEU A 29 4.07 5.15 -2.79
CA LEU A 29 2.86 4.97 -3.60
C LEU A 29 2.93 5.69 -4.95
N LYS A 30 3.49 6.90 -5.00
CA LYS A 30 3.69 7.63 -6.27
C LYS A 30 4.70 6.91 -7.17
N LYS A 31 5.80 6.39 -6.60
CA LYS A 31 6.80 5.61 -7.32
C LYS A 31 6.17 4.34 -7.91
N LEU A 32 5.34 3.63 -7.14
CA LEU A 32 4.61 2.46 -7.62
C LEU A 32 3.65 2.83 -8.75
N ARG A 33 2.85 3.89 -8.58
CA ARG A 33 1.94 4.39 -9.63
C ARG A 33 2.70 4.70 -10.92
N LYS A 34 3.82 5.41 -10.83
CA LYS A 34 4.67 5.71 -11.98
C LYS A 34 5.23 4.45 -12.62
N ALA A 35 5.70 3.49 -11.83
CA ALA A 35 6.21 2.22 -12.35
C ALA A 35 5.15 1.45 -13.14
N VAL A 36 3.92 1.34 -12.63
CA VAL A 36 2.80 0.72 -13.34
C VAL A 36 2.50 1.43 -14.65
N GLN A 37 2.47 2.77 -14.66
CA GLN A 37 2.25 3.55 -15.88
C GLN A 37 3.35 3.35 -16.91
N ASP A 38 4.61 3.49 -16.51
CA ASP A 38 5.79 3.39 -17.38
C ASP A 38 5.94 1.97 -17.97
N HIS A 39 5.45 0.93 -17.30
CA HIS A 39 5.56 -0.48 -17.72
C HIS A 39 4.22 -1.09 -18.18
N THR A 40 3.22 -0.26 -18.50
CA THR A 40 1.88 -0.73 -18.91
C THR A 40 1.95 -1.79 -20.01
N ASN A 41 2.74 -1.53 -21.07
CA ASN A 41 2.85 -2.46 -22.20
C ASN A 41 3.41 -3.82 -21.76
N TYR A 42 4.50 -3.81 -20.98
CA TYR A 42 5.11 -5.02 -20.45
C TYR A 42 4.12 -5.83 -19.59
N LEU A 43 3.40 -5.16 -18.69
CA LEU A 43 2.41 -5.79 -17.82
C LEU A 43 1.25 -6.39 -18.64
N THR A 44 0.77 -5.70 -19.67
CA THR A 44 -0.29 -6.25 -20.54
C THR A 44 0.18 -7.44 -21.37
N THR A 45 1.45 -7.46 -21.80
CA THR A 45 2.02 -8.63 -22.49
C THR A 45 2.10 -9.83 -21.57
N ALA A 46 2.57 -9.66 -20.33
CA ALA A 46 2.61 -10.73 -19.34
C ALA A 46 1.20 -11.29 -19.05
N LEU A 47 0.21 -10.42 -18.86
CA LEU A 47 -1.19 -10.85 -18.65
C LEU A 47 -1.79 -11.58 -19.86
N TYR A 48 -1.33 -11.26 -21.08
CA TYR A 48 -1.72 -12.02 -22.26
C TYR A 48 -1.07 -13.42 -22.26
N GLU A 49 0.20 -13.53 -21.92
CA GLU A 49 0.90 -14.82 -21.85
C GLU A 49 0.31 -15.74 -20.77
N ASP A 50 -0.04 -15.20 -19.61
CA ASP A 50 -0.59 -15.98 -18.49
C ASP A 50 -2.09 -16.28 -18.65
N LEU A 51 -2.88 -15.30 -19.08
CA LEU A 51 -4.35 -15.33 -19.00
C LEU A 51 -5.06 -15.08 -20.34
N HIS A 52 -4.32 -14.83 -21.42
CA HIS A 52 -4.85 -14.45 -22.74
C HIS A 52 -5.75 -13.21 -22.73
N LYS A 53 -5.59 -12.34 -21.72
CA LYS A 53 -6.31 -11.05 -21.66
C LYS A 53 -5.76 -10.12 -22.72
N SER A 54 -6.64 -9.59 -23.57
CA SER A 54 -6.25 -8.54 -24.51
C SER A 54 -5.74 -7.30 -23.75
N SER A 55 -4.89 -6.46 -24.37
CA SER A 55 -4.35 -5.29 -23.68
C SER A 55 -5.44 -4.36 -23.12
N HIS A 56 -6.56 -4.20 -23.84
CA HIS A 56 -7.70 -3.40 -23.36
C HIS A 56 -8.38 -4.03 -22.13
N GLU A 57 -8.58 -5.35 -22.15
CA GLU A 57 -9.16 -6.08 -21.03
C GLU A 57 -8.25 -6.04 -19.80
N ALA A 58 -6.94 -6.30 -19.99
CA ALA A 58 -5.93 -6.20 -18.94
C ALA A 58 -5.91 -4.80 -18.30
N ILE A 59 -5.92 -3.75 -19.12
CA ILE A 59 -5.97 -2.37 -18.60
C ILE A 59 -7.27 -2.12 -17.83
N MET A 60 -8.41 -2.56 -18.33
CA MET A 60 -9.70 -2.22 -17.71
C MET A 60 -10.04 -3.02 -16.46
N THR A 61 -9.57 -4.26 -16.38
CA THR A 61 -9.92 -5.19 -15.30
C THR A 61 -8.82 -5.33 -14.25
N GLU A 62 -7.60 -4.90 -14.54
CA GLU A 62 -6.44 -5.09 -13.65
C GLU A 62 -5.73 -3.75 -13.38
N LEU A 63 -4.97 -3.25 -14.36
CA LEU A 63 -4.07 -2.11 -14.17
C LEU A 63 -4.84 -0.83 -13.82
N GLY A 64 -6.00 -0.61 -14.45
CA GLY A 64 -6.87 0.55 -14.21
C GLY A 64 -7.36 0.61 -12.77
N LEU A 65 -7.77 -0.54 -12.21
CA LEU A 65 -8.19 -0.64 -10.81
C LEU A 65 -7.04 -0.31 -9.86
N VAL A 66 -5.85 -0.86 -10.12
CA VAL A 66 -4.64 -0.57 -9.33
C VAL A 66 -4.29 0.91 -9.37
N LEU A 67 -4.30 1.54 -10.55
CA LEU A 67 -4.01 2.96 -10.70
C LEU A 67 -5.03 3.85 -9.99
N GLU A 68 -6.31 3.48 -10.02
CA GLU A 68 -7.37 4.16 -9.28
C GLU A 68 -7.18 4.05 -7.76
N GLU A 69 -6.89 2.86 -7.26
CA GLU A 69 -6.62 2.61 -5.84
C GLU A 69 -5.40 3.40 -5.35
N LEU A 70 -4.31 3.40 -6.12
CA LEU A 70 -3.12 4.20 -5.81
C LEU A 70 -3.45 5.69 -5.74
N ARG A 71 -4.22 6.21 -6.69
CA ARG A 71 -4.69 7.60 -6.68
C ARG A 71 -5.54 7.90 -5.44
N PHE A 72 -6.46 7.01 -5.08
CA PHE A 72 -7.33 7.15 -3.92
C PHE A 72 -6.53 7.19 -2.61
N HIS A 73 -5.59 6.26 -2.45
CA HIS A 73 -4.72 6.16 -1.28
C HIS A 73 -3.78 7.36 -1.14
N ILE A 74 -3.10 7.76 -2.22
CA ILE A 74 -2.21 8.94 -2.23
C ILE A 74 -2.95 10.20 -1.74
N LYS A 75 -4.20 10.40 -2.18
CA LYS A 75 -5.00 11.58 -1.81
C LYS A 75 -5.42 11.58 -0.34
N ARG A 76 -5.60 10.41 0.29
CA ARG A 76 -6.25 10.27 1.60
C ARG A 76 -5.32 9.87 2.73
N LEU A 77 -4.14 9.32 2.45
CA LEU A 77 -3.25 8.74 3.45
C LEU A 77 -2.85 9.73 4.55
N LYS A 78 -2.57 11.00 4.21
CA LYS A 78 -2.30 12.06 5.21
C LYS A 78 -3.45 12.27 6.18
N LYS A 79 -4.70 12.14 5.72
CA LYS A 79 -5.88 12.28 6.59
C LYS A 79 -6.05 11.03 7.46
N TRP A 80 -5.87 9.85 6.88
CA TRP A 80 -6.10 8.59 7.58
C TRP A 80 -5.11 8.32 8.70
N THR A 81 -3.87 8.77 8.57
CA THR A 81 -2.78 8.60 9.56
C THR A 81 -2.86 9.57 10.74
N LYS A 82 -3.67 10.63 10.66
CA LYS A 82 -3.85 11.57 11.78
C LYS A 82 -4.57 10.91 12.95
N ALA A 83 -4.13 11.26 14.16
CA ALA A 83 -4.81 10.86 15.39
C ALA A 83 -6.26 11.34 15.37
N SER A 84 -7.19 10.42 15.63
CA SER A 84 -8.63 10.70 15.65
C SER A 84 -9.06 11.01 17.07
N LYS A 85 -9.76 12.13 17.29
CA LYS A 85 -10.32 12.48 18.60
C LYS A 85 -11.51 11.57 18.89
N VAL A 86 -11.62 11.11 20.13
CA VAL A 86 -12.76 10.32 20.61
C VAL A 86 -13.33 11.00 21.86
N ALA A 87 -14.64 10.88 22.06
CA ALA A 87 -15.29 11.44 23.24
C ALA A 87 -14.80 10.70 24.50
N PRO A 88 -14.37 11.42 25.57
CA PRO A 88 -14.04 10.82 26.85
C PRO A 88 -15.32 10.30 27.54
N SER A 89 -15.21 9.20 28.29
CA SER A 89 -16.27 8.80 29.21
C SER A 89 -16.31 9.74 30.43
N LEU A 90 -17.40 9.69 31.22
CA LEU A 90 -17.56 10.57 32.40
C LEU A 90 -16.41 10.45 33.40
N GLY A 91 -15.90 9.23 33.64
CA GLY A 91 -14.77 9.01 34.54
C GLY A 91 -13.41 9.47 33.98
N GLN A 92 -13.34 9.82 32.70
CA GLN A 92 -12.13 10.33 32.06
C GLN A 92 -12.10 11.86 31.97
N LEU A 93 -13.18 12.56 32.34
CA LEU A 93 -13.18 14.02 32.34
C LEU A 93 -12.19 14.57 33.39
N PRO A 94 -11.40 15.61 33.08
CA PRO A 94 -11.41 16.46 31.87
C PRO A 94 -10.38 16.07 30.78
N ALA A 95 -9.94 14.81 30.71
CA ALA A 95 -8.90 14.36 29.79
C ALA A 95 -9.31 14.45 28.30
N LYS A 96 -8.29 14.47 27.42
CA LYS A 96 -8.46 14.43 25.96
C LYS A 96 -8.11 13.04 25.43
N VAL A 97 -9.08 12.35 24.81
CA VAL A 97 -8.89 11.00 24.27
C VAL A 97 -8.62 11.05 22.76
N ARG A 98 -7.62 10.28 22.32
CA ARG A 98 -7.22 10.15 20.91
C ARG A 98 -6.91 8.71 20.57
N VAL A 99 -7.21 8.33 19.33
CA VAL A 99 -6.81 7.05 18.72
C VAL A 99 -5.70 7.31 17.72
N HIS A 100 -4.56 6.66 17.92
CA HIS A 100 -3.41 6.69 17.03
C HIS A 100 -3.39 5.39 16.21
N LYS A 101 -3.12 5.49 14.91
CA LYS A 101 -3.01 4.35 14.01
C LYS A 101 -1.55 4.09 13.71
N GLU A 102 -1.09 2.90 14.03
CA GLU A 102 0.31 2.50 13.88
C GLU A 102 0.42 1.31 12.94
N PRO A 103 1.52 1.22 12.16
CA PRO A 103 1.76 0.06 11.30
C PRO A 103 2.04 -1.19 12.13
N TYR A 104 1.55 -2.35 11.68
CA TYR A 104 1.78 -3.63 12.35
C TYR A 104 3.20 -4.19 12.18
N GLY A 105 3.96 -3.73 11.18
CA GLY A 105 5.29 -4.23 10.86
C GLY A 105 5.40 -4.79 9.45
N VAL A 106 6.02 -5.97 9.33
CA VAL A 106 6.20 -6.65 8.05
C VAL A 106 4.95 -7.47 7.71
N THR A 107 4.38 -7.20 6.54
CA THR A 107 3.18 -7.89 6.05
C THR A 107 3.54 -8.81 4.88
N LEU A 108 3.10 -10.06 4.94
CA LEU A 108 3.15 -11.00 3.82
C LEU A 108 1.91 -10.80 2.95
N ILE A 109 2.11 -10.59 1.64
CA ILE A 109 1.05 -10.55 0.63
C ILE A 109 1.19 -11.81 -0.23
N MET A 110 0.14 -12.62 -0.30
CA MET A 110 0.06 -13.80 -1.17
C MET A 110 -1.11 -13.58 -2.13
N SER A 111 -0.83 -13.45 -3.42
CA SER A 111 -1.84 -13.28 -4.47
C SER A 111 -2.22 -14.63 -5.11
N PRO A 112 -3.48 -14.80 -5.56
CA PRO A 112 -3.88 -15.89 -6.43
C PRO A 112 -3.43 -15.62 -7.88
N TRP A 113 -3.53 -16.62 -8.75
CA TRP A 113 -3.06 -16.55 -10.13
C TRP A 113 -4.01 -15.85 -11.11
N ASN A 114 -5.30 -15.70 -10.77
CA ASN A 114 -6.34 -15.25 -11.71
C ASN A 114 -6.42 -13.72 -11.90
N TYR A 115 -5.81 -12.97 -10.98
CA TYR A 115 -5.57 -11.52 -11.02
C TYR A 115 -4.19 -11.27 -10.39
N PRO A 116 -3.11 -11.62 -11.11
CA PRO A 116 -1.77 -11.71 -10.55
C PRO A 116 -1.17 -10.36 -10.16
#